data_AF-A0A524LHL4-F1
#
_entry.id   AF-A0A524LHL4-F1
#
_cell.length_a   1.000
_cell.length_b   1.000
_cell.length_c   1.000
_cell.angle_alpha   90.00
_cell.angle_beta   90.00
_cell.angle_gamma   90.00
#
_symmetry.space_group_name_H-M   'P 1'
#
loop_
_entity.id
_entity.type
_entity.pdbx_description
1 polymer ?
#
loop_
_entity_poly.entity_id
_entity_poly.type
_entity_poly.pdbx_seq_one_letter_code
_entity_poly.pdbx_strand_id
1 'polypeptide(L)'
;MTNDKDRESILKAVKERVKQSEELQLTQMIVDAIGERRYRDLGDLVSEIEQDRGWNAAIKHLTAARRFSYTLPIGAGPNKVQVEHLKYREMVFTLLGCSGYEPINLSTEEILSRLVKAESLIHASQILQAECESLVRNQIESGECLFFNPEYAVNSISKDIADILEQAQQEAITNLVLEKHEDTINVLPLWYNEKGRQVLSQLGIKGYEIDLETFDIVISVLHQELSTTESLEVISTRTPLVPPSNSLYEILLLSIINHEIENLSEMSSMQSYYTLEFILKDALDQYEKQPSSENFRIFLSLVSIHVRVRTPESIILLEELAHSKDTRIATTAITALGNFYTESAASALVDLLCTTKNREIADTSVRAIKNVSNSCFETKYILKTATESTTCTNPGQVKRLYKEIWTKKDDYYL
;
A
#
# COMPACT_ATOMS: atom_id res chain seq x y z
N MET A 1 54.52 -22.49 20.80
CA MET A 1 53.94 -21.14 21.00
C MET A 1 53.13 -20.70 19.78
N THR A 2 52.19 -21.54 19.33
CA THR A 2 51.36 -21.30 18.13
C THR A 2 49.86 -21.28 18.44
N ASN A 3 49.44 -21.47 19.70
CA ASN A 3 48.01 -21.62 20.05
C ASN A 3 47.26 -20.32 20.41
N ASP A 4 47.95 -19.24 20.79
CA ASP A 4 47.25 -18.01 21.21
C ASP A 4 46.83 -17.13 20.03
N LYS A 5 47.63 -17.09 18.95
CA LYS A 5 47.29 -16.34 17.73
C LYS A 5 46.10 -16.95 17.00
N ASP A 6 45.98 -18.28 17.01
CA ASP A 6 44.86 -18.98 16.39
C ASP A 6 43.57 -18.76 17.18
N ARG A 7 43.63 -18.74 18.52
CA ARG A 7 42.49 -18.44 19.37
C ARG A 7 42.00 -17.00 19.23
N GLU A 8 42.90 -16.02 19.19
CA GLU A 8 42.55 -14.62 19.00
C GLU A 8 41.94 -14.37 17.61
N SER A 9 42.49 -15.02 16.57
CA SER A 9 41.96 -14.99 15.21
C SER A 9 40.54 -15.58 15.13
N ILE A 10 40.31 -16.73 15.75
CA ILE A 10 38.98 -17.38 15.81
C ILE A 10 37.97 -16.47 16.54
N LEU A 11 38.35 -15.90 17.69
CA LEU A 11 37.45 -15.01 18.45
C LEU A 11 37.10 -13.76 17.66
N LYS A 12 38.06 -13.17 16.92
CA LYS A 12 37.81 -12.04 16.03
C LYS A 12 36.84 -12.41 14.90
N ALA A 13 37.03 -13.56 14.27
CA ALA A 13 36.15 -14.05 13.21
C ALA A 13 34.73 -14.33 13.71
N VAL A 14 34.59 -14.91 14.91
CA VAL A 14 33.28 -15.15 15.54
C VAL A 14 32.57 -13.82 15.84
N LYS A 15 33.27 -12.84 16.44
CA LYS A 15 32.70 -11.52 16.71
C LYS A 15 32.23 -10.82 15.45
N GLU A 16 33.01 -10.88 14.38
CA GLU A 16 32.65 -10.30 13.09
C GLU A 16 31.41 -10.99 12.49
N ARG A 17 31.33 -12.32 12.58
CA ARG A 17 30.18 -13.07 12.10
C ARG A 17 28.90 -12.79 12.89
N VAL A 18 29.01 -12.63 14.21
CA VAL A 18 27.88 -12.24 15.08
C VAL A 18 27.40 -10.84 14.67
N LYS A 19 28.31 -9.87 14.53
CA LYS A 19 27.97 -8.53 14.07
C LYS A 19 27.30 -8.52 12.69
N GLN A 20 27.80 -9.30 11.74
CA GLN A 20 27.17 -9.43 10.42
C GLN A 20 25.77 -10.04 10.51
N SER A 21 25.57 -11.03 11.36
CA SER A 21 24.25 -11.63 11.59
C SER A 21 23.27 -10.63 12.18
N GLU A 22 23.69 -9.83 13.15
CA GLU A 22 22.87 -8.76 13.74
C GLU A 22 22.51 -7.69 12.71
N GLU A 23 23.46 -7.25 11.87
CA GLU A 23 23.21 -6.27 10.80
C GLU A 23 22.22 -6.80 9.75
N LEU A 24 22.31 -8.09 9.41
CA LEU A 24 21.36 -8.75 8.52
C LEU A 24 19.97 -8.83 9.16
N GLN A 25 19.90 -9.17 10.45
CA GLN A 25 18.63 -9.25 11.18
C GLN A 25 17.94 -7.88 11.24
N LEU A 26 18.65 -6.81 11.60
CA LEU A 26 18.09 -5.45 11.62
C LEU A 26 17.59 -5.02 10.24
N THR A 27 18.37 -5.30 9.19
CA THR A 27 17.96 -5.01 7.81
C THR A 27 16.69 -5.80 7.45
N GLN A 28 16.61 -7.08 7.84
CA GLN A 28 15.43 -7.90 7.59
C GLN A 28 14.19 -7.37 8.32
N MET A 29 14.33 -6.89 9.56
CA MET A 29 13.21 -6.31 10.30
C MET A 29 12.65 -5.05 9.61
N ILE A 30 13.52 -4.19 9.08
CA ILE A 30 13.10 -3.04 8.25
C ILE A 30 12.41 -3.52 6.97
N VAL A 31 12.97 -4.52 6.30
CA VAL A 31 12.42 -5.10 5.06
C VAL A 31 11.03 -5.67 5.28
N ASP A 32 10.84 -6.41 6.37
CA ASP A 32 9.55 -6.95 6.74
C ASP A 32 8.58 -5.81 7.08
N ALA A 33 8.99 -4.81 7.86
CA ALA A 33 8.13 -3.66 8.17
C ALA A 33 7.69 -2.89 6.93
N ILE A 34 8.58 -2.69 5.96
CA ILE A 34 8.26 -2.03 4.68
C ILE A 34 7.36 -2.91 3.82
N GLY A 35 7.75 -4.17 3.57
CA GLY A 35 7.00 -5.10 2.71
C GLY A 35 5.58 -5.35 3.21
N GLU A 36 5.40 -5.30 4.54
CA GLU A 36 4.14 -5.51 5.24
C GLU A 36 3.35 -4.24 5.53
N ARG A 37 3.87 -3.05 5.18
CA ARG A 37 3.34 -1.71 5.49
C ARG A 37 3.09 -1.45 6.99
N ARG A 38 3.98 -1.91 7.85
CA ARG A 38 3.95 -1.65 9.30
C ARG A 38 4.62 -0.31 9.60
N TYR A 39 3.94 0.80 9.32
CA TYR A 39 4.47 2.16 9.44
C TYR A 39 5.04 2.47 10.83
N ARG A 40 4.32 2.10 11.89
CA ARG A 40 4.74 2.30 13.28
C ARG A 40 6.03 1.53 13.58
N ASP A 41 6.05 0.24 13.25
CA ASP A 41 7.21 -0.62 13.51
C ASP A 41 8.44 -0.14 12.74
N LEU A 42 8.27 0.32 11.50
CA LEU A 42 9.36 0.94 10.74
C LEU A 42 9.91 2.18 11.46
N GLY A 43 9.03 3.06 11.96
CA GLY A 43 9.42 4.24 12.72
C GLY A 43 10.15 3.90 14.02
N ASP A 44 9.63 2.93 14.79
CA ASP A 44 10.23 2.46 16.04
C ASP A 44 11.62 1.84 15.78
N LEU A 45 11.75 0.96 14.77
CA LEU A 45 13.02 0.32 14.40
C LEU A 45 14.08 1.33 13.94
N VAL A 46 13.69 2.30 13.10
CA VAL A 46 14.61 3.34 12.62
C VAL A 46 15.08 4.22 13.77
N SER A 47 14.17 4.58 14.68
CA SER A 47 14.48 5.39 15.86
C SER A 47 15.40 4.65 16.83
N GLU A 48 15.18 3.35 17.05
CA GLU A 48 16.04 2.50 17.89
C GLU A 48 17.46 2.40 17.30
N ILE A 49 17.58 2.13 15.99
CA ILE A 49 18.88 2.09 15.31
C ILE A 49 19.60 3.44 15.40
N GLU A 50 18.87 4.54 15.22
CA GLU A 50 19.43 5.88 15.36
C GLU A 50 19.95 6.12 16.78
N GLN A 51 19.17 5.79 17.80
CA GLN A 51 19.55 5.97 19.21
C GLN A 51 20.80 5.15 19.57
N ASP A 52 20.90 3.93 19.08
CA ASP A 52 21.99 3.00 19.44
C ASP A 52 23.25 3.18 18.59
N ARG A 53 23.09 3.49 17.31
CA ARG A 53 24.16 3.42 16.28
C ARG A 53 24.31 4.69 15.46
N GLY A 54 23.42 5.67 15.63
CA GLY A 54 23.37 6.92 14.90
C GLY A 54 22.64 6.83 13.56
N TRP A 55 22.18 7.99 13.07
CA TRP A 55 21.40 8.13 11.85
C TRP A 55 22.04 7.49 10.59
N ASN A 56 23.35 7.60 10.45
CA ASN A 56 24.07 6.99 9.32
C ASN A 56 23.90 5.46 9.26
N ALA A 57 23.78 4.79 10.41
CA ALA A 57 23.49 3.36 10.45
C ALA A 57 22.06 3.08 9.99
N ALA A 58 21.09 3.89 10.44
CA ALA A 58 19.70 3.78 10.00
C ALA A 58 19.56 3.94 8.47
N ILE A 59 20.18 4.98 7.89
CA ILE A 59 20.19 5.19 6.43
C ILE A 59 20.85 4.03 5.68
N LYS A 60 21.93 3.46 6.20
CA LYS A 60 22.57 2.28 5.62
C LYS A 60 21.60 1.09 5.56
N HIS A 61 20.85 0.84 6.64
CA HIS A 61 19.87 -0.25 6.67
C HIS A 61 18.67 0.03 5.76
N LEU A 62 18.15 1.27 5.75
CA LEU A 62 17.10 1.68 4.82
C LEU A 62 17.53 1.46 3.36
N THR A 63 18.74 1.91 2.99
CA THR A 63 19.30 1.74 1.64
C THR A 63 19.49 0.26 1.29
N ALA A 64 19.91 -0.57 2.25
CA ALA A 64 20.10 -2.00 2.03
C ALA A 64 18.76 -2.73 1.83
N ALA A 65 17.68 -2.28 2.47
CA ALA A 65 16.38 -2.95 2.49
C ALA A 65 15.82 -3.26 1.08
N ARG A 66 16.03 -2.37 0.10
CA ARG A 66 15.58 -2.58 -1.30
C ARG A 66 16.12 -3.87 -1.94
N ARG A 67 17.26 -4.39 -1.46
CA ARG A 67 17.94 -5.57 -2.03
C ARG A 67 17.52 -6.88 -1.37
N PHE A 68 16.76 -6.80 -0.29
CA PHE A 68 16.35 -7.95 0.50
C PHE A 68 14.93 -8.35 0.13
N SER A 69 14.59 -9.59 0.49
CA SER A 69 13.26 -10.12 0.28
C SER A 69 12.56 -10.30 1.61
N TYR A 70 11.28 -9.97 1.65
CA TYR A 70 10.40 -10.29 2.76
C TYR A 70 9.58 -11.53 2.42
N THR A 71 9.04 -12.17 3.46
CA THR A 71 8.19 -13.35 3.27
C THR A 71 6.80 -12.88 2.89
N LEU A 72 6.33 -13.28 1.70
CA LEU A 72 4.90 -13.16 1.43
C LEU A 72 4.18 -14.20 2.26
N PRO A 73 3.09 -13.83 2.93
CA PRO A 73 2.27 -14.81 3.60
C PRO A 73 1.64 -15.79 2.61
N ILE A 74 1.09 -16.87 3.15
CA ILE A 74 0.54 -18.02 2.40
C ILE A 74 -0.42 -17.54 1.31
N GLY A 75 -0.07 -17.81 0.05
CA GLY A 75 -0.80 -17.46 -1.16
C GLY A 75 -0.23 -18.16 -2.39
N ALA A 76 -0.82 -17.91 -3.57
CA ALA A 76 -0.25 -18.37 -4.84
C ALA A 76 0.96 -17.50 -5.21
N GLY A 77 2.16 -18.07 -5.31
CA GLY A 77 3.37 -17.36 -5.70
C GLY A 77 4.64 -17.79 -4.95
N PRO A 78 5.77 -17.10 -5.16
CA PRO A 78 6.99 -17.35 -4.41
C PRO A 78 6.82 -16.92 -2.94
N ASN A 79 7.34 -17.73 -2.02
CA ASN A 79 7.28 -17.45 -0.57
C ASN A 79 8.08 -16.20 -0.16
N LYS A 80 8.96 -15.69 -1.03
CA LYS A 80 9.76 -14.50 -0.80
C LYS A 80 9.76 -13.63 -2.05
N VAL A 81 9.60 -12.33 -1.84
CA VAL A 81 9.69 -11.31 -2.90
C VAL A 81 10.53 -10.14 -2.42
N GLN A 82 11.21 -9.47 -3.34
CA GLN A 82 11.85 -8.19 -3.04
C GLN A 82 10.79 -7.14 -2.75
N VAL A 83 11.14 -6.17 -1.91
CA VAL A 83 10.27 -5.02 -1.65
C VAL A 83 10.02 -4.28 -2.97
N GLU A 84 8.76 -4.06 -3.28
CA GLU A 84 8.32 -3.39 -4.51
C GLU A 84 8.76 -1.93 -4.53
N HIS A 85 9.10 -1.41 -5.72
CA HIS A 85 9.71 -0.08 -5.85
C HIS A 85 8.82 1.05 -5.34
N LEU A 86 7.54 1.09 -5.73
CA LEU A 86 6.61 2.13 -5.28
C LEU A 86 6.21 1.93 -3.82
N LYS A 87 5.98 0.69 -3.36
CA LYS A 87 5.77 0.42 -1.93
C LYS A 87 6.94 0.90 -1.07
N TYR A 88 8.18 0.57 -1.44
CA TYR A 88 9.38 1.01 -0.73
C TYR A 88 9.44 2.53 -0.64
N ARG A 89 9.18 3.20 -1.77
CA ARG A 89 9.15 4.64 -1.86
C ARG A 89 8.09 5.25 -0.93
N GLU A 90 6.84 4.81 -1.03
CA GLU A 90 5.74 5.29 -0.20
C GLU A 90 6.04 5.10 1.30
N MET A 91 6.59 3.95 1.69
CA MET A 91 6.99 3.70 3.09
C MET A 91 8.09 4.65 3.57
N VAL A 92 9.09 4.96 2.72
CA VAL A 92 10.16 5.91 3.06
C VAL A 92 9.62 7.34 3.17
N PHE A 93 8.73 7.75 2.26
CA PHE A 93 8.09 9.07 2.34
C PHE A 93 7.22 9.19 3.59
N THR A 94 6.45 8.17 3.95
CA THR A 94 5.66 8.18 5.19
C THR A 94 6.55 8.23 6.43
N LEU A 95 7.64 7.46 6.47
CA LEU A 95 8.62 7.49 7.58
C LEU A 95 9.20 8.90 7.79
N LEU A 96 9.46 9.61 6.69
CA LEU A 96 10.05 10.96 6.69
C LEU A 96 8.98 12.07 6.74
N GLY A 97 7.71 11.74 6.94
CA GLY A 97 6.64 12.72 7.03
C GLY A 97 6.45 13.51 5.74
N CYS A 98 6.53 12.86 4.59
CA CYS A 98 6.35 13.46 3.26
C CYS A 98 5.27 12.73 2.43
N SER A 99 4.35 12.00 3.08
CA SER A 99 3.27 11.28 2.40
C SER A 99 2.49 12.21 1.46
N GLY A 100 2.15 11.72 0.26
CA GLY A 100 1.47 12.49 -0.79
C GLY A 100 2.42 13.20 -1.77
N TYR A 101 3.72 13.29 -1.48
CA TYR A 101 4.76 13.86 -2.36
C TYR A 101 5.63 12.82 -3.05
N GLU A 102 5.26 11.55 -2.97
CA GLU A 102 6.00 10.48 -3.60
C GLU A 102 6.20 10.68 -5.12
N PRO A 103 5.32 11.31 -5.91
CA PRO A 103 5.52 11.45 -7.36
C PRO A 103 6.69 12.34 -7.79
N ILE A 104 7.42 12.98 -6.86
CA ILE A 104 8.53 13.87 -7.24
C ILE A 104 9.59 13.19 -8.12
N ASN A 105 10.22 13.97 -9.00
CA ASN A 105 11.24 13.49 -9.94
C ASN A 105 12.62 13.27 -9.28
N LEU A 106 12.64 12.46 -8.23
CA LEU A 106 13.86 11.95 -7.59
C LEU A 106 13.68 10.48 -7.29
N SER A 107 14.72 9.68 -7.54
CA SER A 107 14.74 8.28 -7.09
C SER A 107 14.84 8.19 -5.57
N THR A 108 14.37 7.09 -5.00
CA THR A 108 14.46 6.86 -3.55
C THR A 108 15.92 6.76 -3.09
N GLU A 109 16.82 6.24 -3.94
CA GLU A 109 18.26 6.21 -3.68
C GLU A 109 18.87 7.62 -3.59
N GLU A 110 18.51 8.50 -4.52
CA GLU A 110 18.98 9.88 -4.49
C GLU A 110 18.50 10.58 -3.23
N ILE A 111 17.23 10.40 -2.85
CA ILE A 111 16.67 10.93 -1.60
C ILE A 111 17.50 10.45 -0.41
N LEU A 112 17.65 9.14 -0.22
CA LEU A 112 18.41 8.60 0.91
C LEU A 112 19.87 9.07 0.92
N SER A 113 20.50 9.22 -0.25
CA SER A 113 21.88 9.69 -0.37
C SER A 113 22.06 11.14 0.10
N ARG A 114 21.06 12.00 -0.13
CA ARG A 114 21.05 13.40 0.34
C ARG A 114 20.90 13.46 1.86
N LEU A 115 20.11 12.55 2.42
CA LEU A 115 19.81 12.49 3.85
C LEU A 115 20.94 11.90 4.70
N VAL A 116 21.98 11.31 4.10
CA VAL A 116 23.18 10.83 4.82
C VAL A 116 23.83 11.94 5.66
N LYS A 117 23.75 13.20 5.21
CA LYS A 117 24.36 14.33 5.93
C LYS A 117 23.50 14.87 7.07
N ALA A 118 22.26 14.41 7.22
CA ALA A 118 21.42 14.82 8.33
C ALA A 118 21.96 14.27 9.65
N GLU A 119 21.59 14.92 10.75
CA GLU A 119 22.07 14.57 12.09
C GLU A 119 21.18 13.53 12.78
N SER A 120 19.90 13.47 12.37
CA SER A 120 18.85 12.66 12.98
C SER A 120 17.73 12.38 11.99
N LEU A 121 16.81 11.46 12.30
CA LEU A 121 15.57 11.25 11.54
C LEU A 121 14.74 12.54 11.43
N ILE A 122 14.66 13.32 12.51
CA ILE A 122 13.91 14.58 12.55
C ILE A 122 14.54 15.60 11.61
N HIS A 123 15.87 15.77 11.67
CA HIS A 123 16.58 16.69 10.77
C HIS A 123 16.46 16.23 9.31
N ALA A 124 16.53 14.92 9.05
CA ALA A 124 16.35 14.36 7.71
C ALA A 124 14.94 14.60 7.16
N SER A 125 13.91 14.44 7.99
CA SER A 125 12.51 14.75 7.63
C SER A 125 12.35 16.24 7.27
N GLN A 126 12.92 17.16 8.06
CA GLN A 126 12.89 18.60 7.77
C GLN A 126 13.61 18.96 6.46
N ILE A 127 14.79 18.38 6.21
CA ILE A 127 15.51 18.57 4.94
C ILE A 127 14.65 18.09 3.77
N LEU A 128 14.14 16.85 3.86
CA LEU A 128 13.37 16.28 2.76
C LEU A 128 12.09 17.07 2.52
N GLN A 129 11.38 17.47 3.57
CA GLN A 129 10.16 18.26 3.45
C GLN A 129 10.41 19.57 2.68
N ALA A 130 11.45 20.32 3.06
CA ALA A 130 11.79 21.57 2.38
C ALA A 130 12.20 21.35 0.90
N GLU A 131 12.94 20.28 0.61
CA GLU A 131 13.28 19.92 -0.77
C GLU A 131 12.04 19.49 -1.58
N CYS A 132 11.19 18.64 -1.01
CA CYS A 132 9.95 18.17 -1.61
C CYS A 132 9.04 19.35 -1.95
N GLU A 133 8.79 20.28 -1.03
CA GLU A 133 7.92 21.43 -1.30
C GLU A 133 8.40 22.27 -2.48
N SER A 134 9.71 22.48 -2.59
CA SER A 134 10.30 23.19 -3.74
C SER A 134 10.12 22.42 -5.05
N LEU A 135 10.37 21.10 -5.05
CA LEU A 135 10.24 20.26 -6.24
C LEU A 135 8.77 20.12 -6.68
N VAL A 136 7.88 19.85 -5.73
CA VAL A 136 6.44 19.74 -5.95
C VAL A 136 5.89 21.03 -6.53
N ARG A 137 6.27 22.19 -5.97
CA ARG A 137 5.89 23.49 -6.52
C ARG A 137 6.27 23.62 -7.99
N ASN A 138 7.52 23.33 -8.33
CA ASN A 138 8.00 23.43 -9.71
C ASN A 138 7.27 22.45 -10.65
N GLN A 139 6.96 21.23 -10.18
CA GLN A 139 6.21 20.24 -10.96
C GLN A 139 4.77 20.69 -11.20
N ILE A 140 4.07 21.18 -10.16
CA ILE A 140 2.71 21.71 -10.29
C ILE A 140 2.67 22.92 -11.22
N GLU A 141 3.61 23.86 -11.08
CA GLU A 141 3.72 25.03 -11.96
C GLU A 141 4.00 24.66 -13.42
N SER A 142 4.60 23.48 -13.66
CA SER A 142 4.79 22.91 -15.00
C SER A 142 3.58 22.12 -15.53
N GLY A 143 2.50 21.99 -14.74
CA GLY A 143 1.28 21.26 -15.06
C GLY A 143 1.26 19.80 -14.62
N GLU A 144 2.34 19.30 -13.99
CA GLU A 144 2.42 17.92 -13.52
C GLU A 144 1.76 17.79 -12.13
N CYS A 145 0.48 17.39 -12.12
CA CYS A 145 -0.32 17.29 -10.89
C CYS A 145 -0.74 15.85 -10.52
N LEU A 146 -0.35 14.85 -11.30
CA LEU A 146 -0.78 13.46 -11.14
C LEU A 146 -0.19 12.82 -9.88
N PHE A 147 -1.00 11.99 -9.22
CA PHE A 147 -0.70 11.22 -8.01
C PHE A 147 -0.36 12.03 -6.75
N PHE A 148 -0.23 13.36 -6.84
CA PHE A 148 -0.14 14.21 -5.66
C PHE A 148 -1.50 14.21 -4.96
N ASN A 149 -1.51 13.77 -3.70
CA ASN A 149 -2.72 13.76 -2.88
C ASN A 149 -2.48 14.51 -1.57
N PRO A 150 -3.08 15.71 -1.41
CA PRO A 150 -2.87 16.50 -0.20
C PRO A 150 -3.56 15.93 1.04
N GLU A 151 -4.56 15.06 0.87
CA GLU A 151 -5.28 14.43 1.99
C GLU A 151 -4.38 13.48 2.80
N TYR A 152 -3.37 12.88 2.17
CA TYR A 152 -2.41 12.01 2.85
C TYR A 152 -1.35 12.77 3.65
N ALA A 153 -1.24 14.07 3.45
CA ALA A 153 -0.25 14.91 4.11
C ALA A 153 -0.80 15.59 5.36
N VAL A 154 -1.22 14.78 6.32
CA VAL A 154 -1.96 15.25 7.51
C VAL A 154 -1.17 16.30 8.33
N ASN A 155 0.16 16.41 8.17
CA ASN A 155 0.97 17.44 8.86
C ASN A 155 2.17 17.98 8.03
N SER A 156 2.31 17.58 6.77
CA SER A 156 3.55 17.76 6.00
C SER A 156 3.44 18.72 4.82
N ILE A 157 2.22 19.01 4.36
CA ILE A 157 1.98 19.98 3.29
C ILE A 157 1.87 21.37 3.91
N SER A 158 2.74 22.29 3.50
CA SER A 158 2.45 23.71 3.65
C SER A 158 1.12 24.03 2.97
N LYS A 159 0.25 24.72 3.68
CA LYS A 159 -1.08 25.13 3.18
C LYS A 159 -0.99 25.75 1.77
N ASP A 160 0.06 26.53 1.54
CA ASP A 160 0.34 27.16 0.24
C ASP A 160 0.47 26.14 -0.91
N ILE A 161 1.10 24.97 -0.70
CA ILE A 161 1.21 23.93 -1.73
C ILE A 161 -0.11 23.22 -1.94
N ALA A 162 -0.88 22.94 -0.88
CA ALA A 162 -2.22 22.37 -1.02
C ALA A 162 -3.12 23.29 -1.87
N ASP A 163 -3.13 24.59 -1.54
CA ASP A 163 -3.95 25.59 -2.24
C ASP A 163 -3.55 25.69 -3.73
N ILE A 164 -2.24 25.68 -4.04
CA ILE A 164 -1.73 25.72 -5.42
C ILE A 164 -2.08 24.43 -6.18
N LEU A 165 -1.93 23.27 -5.54
CA LEU A 165 -2.28 21.98 -6.15
C LEU A 165 -3.77 21.90 -6.46
N GLU A 166 -4.62 22.27 -5.50
CA GLU A 166 -6.08 22.28 -5.68
C GLU A 166 -6.48 23.23 -6.81
N GLN A 167 -5.92 24.44 -6.83
CA GLN A 167 -6.15 25.40 -7.91
C GLN A 167 -5.72 24.83 -9.27
N ALA A 168 -4.51 24.30 -9.38
CA ALA A 168 -3.99 23.74 -10.64
C ALA A 168 -4.83 22.56 -11.13
N GLN A 169 -5.22 21.65 -10.24
CA GLN A 169 -6.08 20.53 -10.57
C GLN A 169 -7.48 20.99 -11.00
N GLN A 170 -8.04 22.01 -10.34
CA GLN A 170 -9.36 22.56 -10.67
C GLN A 170 -9.35 23.30 -12.01
N GLU A 171 -8.30 24.08 -12.29
CA GLU A 171 -8.11 24.74 -13.58
C GLU A 171 -7.93 23.72 -14.71
N ALA A 172 -7.14 22.67 -14.49
CA ALA A 172 -6.91 21.62 -15.48
C ALA A 172 -8.19 20.89 -15.87
N ILE A 173 -9.06 20.56 -14.90
CA ILE A 173 -10.33 19.89 -15.19
C ILE A 173 -11.38 20.83 -15.80
N THR A 174 -11.40 22.10 -15.40
CA THR A 174 -12.34 23.10 -15.94
C THR A 174 -12.06 23.42 -17.41
N ASN A 175 -10.79 23.42 -17.79
CA ASN A 175 -10.36 23.66 -19.16
C ASN A 175 -10.29 22.39 -20.01
N LEU A 176 -10.72 21.24 -19.46
CA LEU A 176 -10.65 19.96 -20.14
C LEU A 176 -11.73 19.87 -21.23
N VAL A 177 -11.30 19.58 -22.45
CA VAL A 177 -12.19 19.32 -23.59
C VAL A 177 -11.95 17.90 -24.06
N LEU A 178 -13.03 17.12 -24.14
CA LEU A 178 -12.98 15.73 -24.58
C LEU A 178 -13.42 15.62 -26.04
N GLU A 179 -12.81 14.69 -26.76
CA GLU A 179 -13.16 14.42 -28.15
C GLU A 179 -14.25 13.37 -28.20
N LYS A 180 -15.30 13.68 -28.95
CA LYS A 180 -16.35 12.73 -29.27
C LYS A 180 -16.12 12.19 -30.69
N HIS A 181 -16.07 10.88 -30.80
CA HIS A 181 -15.94 10.12 -32.05
C HIS A 181 -17.15 9.19 -32.18
N GLU A 182 -18.11 9.53 -33.06
CA GLU A 182 -19.37 8.77 -33.22
C GLU A 182 -20.10 8.60 -31.87
N ASP A 183 -20.18 7.36 -31.36
CA ASP A 183 -20.85 6.98 -30.11
C ASP A 183 -19.88 6.78 -28.94
N THR A 184 -18.59 7.11 -29.12
CA THR A 184 -17.57 7.03 -28.07
C THR A 184 -16.93 8.38 -27.74
N ILE A 185 -16.37 8.47 -26.54
CA ILE A 185 -15.66 9.63 -26.03
C ILE A 185 -14.24 9.20 -25.65
N ASN A 186 -13.26 9.95 -26.16
CA ASN A 186 -11.86 9.78 -25.78
C ASN A 186 -11.61 10.39 -24.39
N VAL A 187 -11.38 9.52 -23.40
CA VAL A 187 -11.10 9.86 -22.01
C VAL A 187 -9.62 9.90 -21.66
N LEU A 188 -8.73 9.77 -22.65
CA LEU A 188 -7.28 9.94 -22.44
C LEU A 188 -6.95 11.24 -21.66
N PRO A 189 -7.55 12.42 -21.95
CA PRO A 189 -7.26 13.62 -21.17
C PRO A 189 -7.65 13.52 -19.69
N LEU A 190 -8.69 12.76 -19.35
CA LEU A 190 -9.12 12.54 -17.97
C LEU A 190 -8.11 11.68 -17.20
N TRP A 191 -7.45 10.71 -17.84
CA TRP A 191 -6.39 9.92 -17.20
C TRP A 191 -5.17 10.76 -16.79
N TYR A 192 -4.93 11.87 -17.49
CA TYR A 192 -3.84 12.81 -17.21
C TYR A 192 -4.27 13.98 -16.30
N ASN A 193 -5.47 13.88 -15.70
CA ASN A 193 -5.95 14.73 -14.64
C ASN A 193 -6.13 13.91 -13.37
N GLU A 194 -5.68 14.37 -12.20
CA GLU A 194 -5.72 13.54 -10.99
C GLU A 194 -7.14 13.17 -10.54
N LYS A 195 -8.08 14.14 -10.54
CA LYS A 195 -9.49 13.88 -10.22
C LYS A 195 -10.12 12.92 -11.25
N GLY A 196 -9.85 13.17 -12.53
CA GLY A 196 -10.28 12.29 -13.63
C GLY A 196 -9.78 10.86 -13.47
N ARG A 197 -8.46 10.68 -13.28
CA ARG A 197 -7.81 9.38 -13.04
C ARG A 197 -8.43 8.63 -11.88
N GLN A 198 -8.66 9.30 -10.75
CA GLN A 198 -9.27 8.67 -9.57
C GLN A 198 -10.69 8.17 -9.87
N VAL A 199 -11.53 9.01 -10.48
CA VAL A 199 -12.91 8.62 -10.85
C VAL A 199 -12.92 7.47 -11.86
N LEU A 200 -12.10 7.55 -12.91
CA LEU A 200 -11.99 6.49 -13.91
C LEU A 200 -11.53 5.17 -13.27
N SER A 201 -10.57 5.22 -12.34
CA SER A 201 -10.11 4.05 -11.60
C SER A 201 -11.19 3.46 -10.69
N GLN A 202 -11.95 4.31 -9.97
CA GLN A 202 -13.05 3.89 -9.09
C GLN A 202 -14.20 3.24 -9.87
N LEU A 203 -14.47 3.73 -11.08
CA LEU A 203 -15.47 3.18 -11.98
C LEU A 203 -14.97 1.96 -12.77
N GLY A 204 -13.66 1.65 -12.69
CA GLY A 204 -13.08 0.52 -13.41
C GLY A 204 -13.00 0.70 -14.91
N ILE A 205 -12.90 1.95 -15.38
CA ILE A 205 -12.76 2.24 -16.80
C ILE A 205 -11.40 1.75 -17.28
N LYS A 206 -11.40 1.00 -18.39
CA LYS A 206 -10.19 0.48 -19.03
C LYS A 206 -9.99 1.14 -20.40
N GLY A 207 -8.75 1.54 -20.68
CA GLY A 207 -8.36 2.10 -21.98
C GLY A 207 -8.75 3.57 -22.14
N TYR A 208 -8.90 4.00 -23.40
CA TYR A 208 -8.97 5.43 -23.75
C TYR A 208 -10.33 5.88 -24.26
N GLU A 209 -11.25 4.96 -24.52
CA GLU A 209 -12.55 5.26 -25.12
C GLU A 209 -13.67 4.62 -24.30
N ILE A 210 -14.75 5.37 -24.10
CA ILE A 210 -15.97 4.88 -23.43
C ILE A 210 -17.20 5.29 -24.21
N ASP A 211 -18.29 4.55 -24.07
CA ASP A 211 -19.59 4.91 -24.62
C ASP A 211 -20.24 6.09 -23.87
N LEU A 212 -21.30 6.66 -24.47
CA LEU A 212 -22.02 7.81 -23.93
C LEU A 212 -22.70 7.53 -22.58
N GLU A 213 -23.21 6.33 -22.36
CA GLU A 213 -23.88 5.96 -21.10
C GLU A 213 -22.88 5.92 -19.94
N THR A 214 -21.72 5.31 -20.18
CA THR A 214 -20.60 5.27 -19.24
C THR A 214 -20.06 6.68 -18.99
N PHE A 215 -19.99 7.53 -20.02
CA PHE A 215 -19.57 8.91 -19.86
C PHE A 215 -20.51 9.72 -18.95
N ASP A 216 -21.82 9.56 -19.09
CA ASP A 216 -22.79 10.23 -18.21
C ASP A 216 -22.57 9.84 -16.73
N ILE A 217 -22.22 8.58 -16.47
CA ILE A 217 -21.82 8.10 -15.13
C ILE A 217 -20.55 8.80 -14.66
N VAL A 218 -19.50 8.85 -15.50
CA VAL A 218 -18.23 9.52 -15.17
C VAL A 218 -18.46 10.99 -14.79
N ILE A 219 -19.24 11.72 -15.58
CA ILE A 219 -19.59 13.13 -15.30
C ILE A 219 -20.38 13.27 -14.00
N SER A 220 -21.32 12.35 -13.75
CA SER A 220 -22.13 12.37 -12.53
C SER A 220 -21.27 12.22 -11.26
N VAL A 221 -20.20 11.40 -11.32
CA VAL A 221 -19.29 11.17 -10.19
C VAL A 221 -18.27 12.30 -10.06
N LEU A 222 -17.78 12.86 -11.18
CA LEU A 222 -16.90 14.03 -11.16
C LEU A 222 -17.60 15.29 -10.62
N HIS A 223 -18.95 15.33 -10.65
CA HIS A 223 -19.75 16.49 -10.30
C HIS A 223 -19.34 17.77 -11.08
N GLN A 224 -18.90 17.59 -12.33
CA GLN A 224 -18.37 18.68 -13.16
C GLN A 224 -18.87 18.59 -14.59
N GLU A 225 -19.36 19.69 -15.13
CA GLU A 225 -19.71 19.79 -16.55
C GLU A 225 -18.42 19.83 -17.38
N LEU A 226 -18.23 18.84 -18.27
CA LEU A 226 -17.12 18.79 -19.22
C LEU A 226 -17.62 19.10 -20.62
N SER A 227 -16.87 19.94 -21.34
CA SER A 227 -17.17 20.25 -22.75
C SER A 227 -16.73 19.10 -23.66
N THR A 228 -17.59 18.69 -24.59
CA THR A 228 -17.25 17.72 -25.64
C THR A 228 -17.22 18.42 -26.99
N THR A 229 -16.30 18.02 -27.86
CA THR A 229 -16.16 18.56 -29.22
C THR A 229 -16.17 17.42 -30.24
N GLU A 230 -16.89 17.62 -31.35
CA GLU A 230 -16.90 16.66 -32.45
C GLU A 230 -15.56 16.70 -33.19
N SER A 231 -15.00 15.52 -33.50
CA SER A 231 -13.67 15.35 -34.09
C SER A 231 -13.40 16.10 -35.42
N LEU A 232 -14.41 16.67 -36.06
CA LEU A 232 -14.29 17.33 -37.36
C LEU A 232 -13.65 18.72 -37.26
N GLU A 233 -13.62 19.34 -36.08
CA GLU A 233 -12.95 20.63 -35.86
C GLU A 233 -11.52 20.40 -35.33
N VAL A 234 -10.52 20.70 -36.17
CA VAL A 234 -9.11 20.74 -35.75
C VAL A 234 -8.92 21.94 -34.81
N ILE A 235 -9.29 21.78 -33.55
CA ILE A 235 -9.05 22.80 -32.52
C ILE A 235 -7.57 22.75 -32.15
N SER A 236 -6.82 23.71 -32.69
CA SER A 236 -5.36 23.83 -32.60
C SER A 236 -4.83 24.28 -31.22
N THR A 237 -5.62 24.16 -30.15
CA THR A 237 -5.27 24.58 -28.78
C THR A 237 -5.44 23.46 -27.76
N ARG A 238 -5.10 22.22 -28.13
CA ARG A 238 -5.03 21.14 -27.14
C ARG A 238 -3.82 21.36 -26.26
N THR A 239 -4.07 21.65 -24.98
CA THR A 239 -3.03 21.63 -23.96
C THR A 239 -2.35 20.25 -24.01
N PRO A 240 -1.01 20.19 -24.15
CA PRO A 240 -0.31 18.91 -24.22
C PRO A 240 -0.55 18.13 -22.92
N LEU A 241 -0.79 16.82 -23.05
CA LEU A 241 -0.87 15.93 -21.89
C LEU A 241 0.50 15.87 -21.23
N VAL A 242 0.55 16.12 -19.92
CA VAL A 242 1.79 16.14 -19.14
C VAL A 242 1.91 14.80 -18.39
N PRO A 243 2.76 13.86 -18.82
CA PRO A 243 2.97 12.60 -18.10
C PRO A 243 3.70 12.85 -16.77
N PRO A 244 3.61 11.91 -15.81
CA PRO A 244 4.47 11.93 -14.64
C PRO A 244 5.94 11.91 -15.06
N SER A 245 6.75 12.83 -14.52
CA SER A 245 8.18 12.90 -14.80
C SER A 245 8.96 11.82 -14.06
N ASN A 246 8.41 11.26 -12.99
CA ASN A 246 8.91 10.05 -12.36
C ASN A 246 8.47 8.80 -13.13
N SER A 247 9.42 8.08 -13.72
CA SER A 247 9.15 6.93 -14.58
C SER A 247 8.38 5.79 -13.90
N LEU A 248 8.49 5.63 -12.57
CA LEU A 248 7.71 4.62 -11.86
C LEU A 248 6.22 4.97 -11.85
N TYR A 249 5.88 6.26 -11.73
CA TYR A 249 4.50 6.74 -11.77
C TYR A 249 3.94 6.78 -13.19
N GLU A 250 4.79 7.01 -14.20
CA GLU A 250 4.39 6.85 -15.61
C GLU A 250 3.99 5.41 -15.91
N ILE A 251 4.83 4.43 -15.54
CA ILE A 251 4.50 3.01 -15.73
C ILE A 251 3.27 2.62 -14.91
N LEU A 252 3.13 3.13 -13.68
CA LEU A 252 1.93 2.91 -12.86
C LEU A 252 0.67 3.43 -13.55
N LEU A 253 0.70 4.65 -14.10
CA LEU A 253 -0.42 5.26 -14.82
C LEU A 253 -0.84 4.37 -16.00
N LEU A 254 0.11 3.96 -16.83
CA LEU A 254 -0.17 3.08 -17.97
C LEU A 254 -0.73 1.73 -17.52
N SER A 255 -0.20 1.17 -16.44
CA SER A 255 -0.68 -0.10 -15.87
C SER A 255 -2.12 0.03 -15.34
N ILE A 256 -2.46 1.17 -14.73
CA ILE A 256 -3.82 1.51 -14.27
C ILE A 256 -4.76 1.60 -15.47
N ILE A 257 -4.39 2.36 -16.51
CA ILE A 257 -5.22 2.55 -17.70
C ILE A 257 -5.51 1.21 -18.40
N ASN A 258 -4.50 0.35 -18.52
CA ASN A 258 -4.59 -0.90 -19.27
C ASN A 258 -5.05 -2.10 -18.42
N HIS A 259 -5.27 -1.91 -17.11
CA HIS A 259 -5.57 -2.97 -16.15
C HIS A 259 -4.51 -4.09 -16.17
N GLU A 260 -3.23 -3.74 -16.18
CA GLU A 260 -2.10 -4.69 -16.23
C GLU A 260 -1.80 -5.27 -14.84
N ILE A 261 -2.52 -6.34 -14.48
CA ILE A 261 -2.51 -6.96 -13.14
C ILE A 261 -1.09 -7.28 -12.66
N GLU A 262 -0.23 -7.83 -13.51
CA GLU A 262 1.15 -8.17 -13.18
C GLU A 262 1.95 -6.93 -12.77
N ASN A 263 1.89 -5.86 -13.56
CA ASN A 263 2.60 -4.61 -13.29
C ASN A 263 2.07 -3.92 -12.04
N LEU A 264 0.74 -3.86 -11.87
CA LEU A 264 0.11 -3.31 -10.66
C LEU A 264 0.55 -4.08 -9.40
N SER A 265 0.63 -5.41 -9.49
CA SER A 265 1.13 -6.26 -8.42
C SER A 265 2.61 -6.02 -8.14
N GLU A 266 3.45 -5.97 -9.17
CA GLU A 266 4.90 -5.73 -9.04
C GLU A 266 5.26 -4.37 -8.43
N MET A 267 4.41 -3.37 -8.63
CA MET A 267 4.57 -2.06 -8.03
C MET A 267 4.00 -1.96 -6.62
N SER A 268 2.89 -2.67 -6.37
CA SER A 268 2.18 -2.70 -5.08
C SER A 268 1.94 -1.30 -4.48
N SER A 269 1.66 -0.32 -5.34
CA SER A 269 1.38 1.06 -4.94
C SER A 269 0.00 1.16 -4.28
N MET A 270 -0.19 2.07 -3.34
CA MET A 270 -1.54 2.35 -2.82
C MET A 270 -2.44 2.95 -3.90
N GLN A 271 -1.84 3.65 -4.87
CA GLN A 271 -2.56 4.34 -5.95
C GLN A 271 -3.22 3.39 -6.95
N SER A 272 -2.88 2.10 -6.94
CA SER A 272 -3.54 1.07 -7.77
C SER A 272 -4.75 0.43 -7.09
N TYR A 273 -5.09 0.82 -5.85
CA TYR A 273 -6.13 0.15 -5.06
C TYR A 273 -7.48 0.05 -5.80
N TYR A 274 -8.01 1.17 -6.29
CA TYR A 274 -9.34 1.19 -6.91
C TYR A 274 -9.43 0.33 -8.18
N THR A 275 -8.40 0.38 -9.03
CA THR A 275 -8.32 -0.48 -10.23
C THR A 275 -8.28 -1.95 -9.85
N LEU A 276 -7.48 -2.32 -8.84
CA LEU A 276 -7.39 -3.71 -8.36
C LEU A 276 -8.70 -4.17 -7.70
N GLU A 277 -9.36 -3.30 -6.94
CA GLU A 277 -10.67 -3.57 -6.35
C GLU A 277 -11.70 -3.87 -7.42
N PHE A 278 -11.76 -3.06 -8.48
CA PHE A 278 -12.67 -3.29 -9.60
C PHE A 278 -12.40 -4.65 -10.26
N ILE A 279 -11.14 -4.94 -10.58
CA ILE A 279 -10.75 -6.22 -11.20
C ILE A 279 -11.09 -7.41 -10.28
N LEU A 280 -10.93 -7.28 -8.96
CA LEU A 280 -11.32 -8.31 -8.00
C LEU A 280 -12.85 -8.52 -8.00
N LYS A 281 -13.62 -7.43 -8.00
CA LYS A 281 -15.09 -7.49 -8.01
C LYS A 281 -15.62 -8.13 -9.31
N ASP A 282 -15.03 -7.80 -10.45
CA ASP A 282 -15.36 -8.44 -11.74
C ASP A 282 -15.02 -9.94 -11.73
N ALA A 283 -13.82 -10.32 -11.26
CA ALA A 283 -13.44 -11.72 -11.14
C ALA A 283 -14.34 -12.51 -10.18
N LEU A 284 -14.79 -11.88 -9.10
CA LEU A 284 -15.76 -12.45 -8.17
C LEU A 284 -17.12 -12.68 -8.84
N ASP A 285 -17.66 -11.68 -9.53
CA ASP A 285 -18.93 -11.77 -10.26
C ASP A 285 -18.88 -12.89 -11.32
N GLN A 286 -17.77 -13.01 -12.05
CA GLN A 286 -17.54 -14.11 -12.99
C GLN A 286 -17.53 -15.49 -12.30
N TYR A 287 -16.89 -15.60 -11.13
CA TYR A 287 -16.90 -16.84 -10.35
C TYR A 287 -18.30 -17.18 -9.81
N GLU A 288 -19.07 -16.19 -9.34
CA GLU A 288 -20.42 -16.41 -8.84
C GLU A 288 -21.41 -16.80 -9.95
N LYS A 289 -21.30 -16.17 -11.13
CA LYS A 289 -22.09 -16.52 -12.33
C LYS A 289 -21.72 -17.88 -12.89
N GLN A 290 -20.43 -18.21 -12.90
CA GLN A 290 -19.91 -19.46 -13.45
C GLN A 290 -18.85 -20.08 -12.51
N PRO A 291 -19.27 -20.83 -11.48
CA PRO A 291 -18.34 -21.42 -10.53
C PRO A 291 -17.43 -22.46 -11.21
N SER A 292 -16.15 -22.12 -11.34
CA SER A 292 -15.12 -23.01 -11.87
C SER A 292 -13.83 -22.91 -11.05
N SER A 293 -12.99 -23.94 -11.12
CA SER A 293 -11.66 -23.89 -10.47
C SER A 293 -10.79 -22.79 -11.03
N GLU A 294 -10.96 -22.44 -12.31
CA GLU A 294 -10.16 -21.39 -12.96
C GLU A 294 -10.57 -20.00 -12.51
N ASN A 295 -11.88 -19.69 -12.53
CA ASN A 295 -12.40 -18.42 -12.04
C ASN A 295 -12.05 -18.21 -10.56
N PHE A 296 -12.10 -19.28 -9.75
CA PHE A 296 -11.67 -19.21 -8.35
C PHE A 296 -10.16 -18.94 -8.19
N ARG A 297 -9.30 -19.46 -9.08
CA ARG A 297 -7.86 -19.18 -9.04
C ARG A 297 -7.57 -17.72 -9.40
N ILE A 298 -8.29 -17.17 -10.38
CA ILE A 298 -8.19 -15.75 -10.74
C ILE A 298 -8.59 -14.89 -9.53
N PHE A 299 -9.75 -15.16 -8.93
CA PHE A 299 -10.19 -14.51 -7.69
C PHE A 299 -9.15 -14.62 -6.57
N LEU A 300 -8.63 -15.82 -6.30
CA LEU A 300 -7.61 -16.05 -5.27
C LEU A 300 -6.32 -15.27 -5.54
N SER A 301 -5.90 -15.19 -6.81
CA SER A 301 -4.73 -14.41 -7.23
C SER A 301 -4.95 -12.92 -7.00
N LEU A 302 -6.14 -12.40 -7.27
CA LEU A 302 -6.45 -10.99 -7.04
C LEU A 302 -6.52 -10.67 -5.54
N VAL A 303 -7.08 -11.58 -4.72
CA VAL A 303 -7.04 -11.46 -3.25
C VAL A 303 -5.60 -11.41 -2.74
N SER A 304 -4.69 -12.23 -3.28
CA SER A 304 -3.28 -12.19 -2.85
C SER A 304 -2.58 -10.89 -3.25
N ILE A 305 -2.98 -10.25 -4.35
CA ILE A 305 -2.47 -8.92 -4.74
C ILE A 305 -2.92 -7.86 -3.74
N HIS A 306 -4.15 -7.90 -3.22
CA HIS A 306 -4.57 -6.99 -2.13
C HIS A 306 -3.75 -7.19 -0.85
N VAL A 307 -3.38 -8.44 -0.52
CA VAL A 307 -2.44 -8.75 0.57
C VAL A 307 -1.00 -8.30 0.27
N ARG A 308 -0.66 -8.09 -1.00
CA ARG A 308 0.63 -7.55 -1.41
C ARG A 308 0.64 -6.02 -1.33
N VAL A 309 -0.40 -5.36 -1.83
CA VAL A 309 -0.57 -3.90 -1.79
C VAL A 309 -0.73 -3.41 -0.35
N ARG A 310 -1.55 -4.08 0.46
CA ARG A 310 -1.81 -3.82 1.89
C ARG A 310 -2.30 -2.42 2.24
N THR A 311 -3.23 -1.88 1.46
CA THR A 311 -3.87 -0.62 1.84
C THR A 311 -4.89 -0.82 2.97
N PRO A 312 -5.18 0.21 3.79
CA PRO A 312 -6.29 0.16 4.75
C PRO A 312 -7.63 -0.20 4.09
N GLU A 313 -7.88 0.30 2.89
CA GLU A 313 -9.11 0.04 2.12
C GLU A 313 -9.21 -1.45 1.72
N SER A 314 -8.07 -2.12 1.49
CA SER A 314 -8.06 -3.57 1.24
C SER A 314 -8.56 -4.38 2.44
N ILE A 315 -8.41 -3.87 3.67
CA ILE A 315 -8.97 -4.53 4.87
C ILE A 315 -10.50 -4.48 4.81
N ILE A 316 -11.07 -3.32 4.46
CA ILE A 316 -12.53 -3.12 4.37
C ILE A 316 -13.10 -4.06 3.31
N LEU A 317 -12.51 -4.06 2.10
CA LEU A 317 -12.91 -4.95 1.01
C LEU A 317 -12.86 -6.43 1.41
N LEU A 318 -11.77 -6.87 2.06
CA LEU A 318 -11.64 -8.26 2.49
C LEU A 318 -12.57 -8.61 3.65
N GLU A 319 -12.90 -7.65 4.53
CA GLU A 319 -13.91 -7.82 5.56
C GLU A 319 -15.30 -8.06 4.96
N GLU A 320 -15.68 -7.30 3.94
CA GLU A 320 -16.93 -7.53 3.20
C GLU A 320 -16.98 -8.95 2.61
N LEU A 321 -15.90 -9.38 1.96
CA LEU A 321 -15.79 -10.73 1.39
C LEU A 321 -15.79 -11.83 2.46
N ALA A 322 -15.24 -11.56 3.65
CA ALA A 322 -15.22 -12.49 4.76
C ALA A 322 -16.64 -12.79 5.32
N HIS A 323 -17.60 -11.92 5.05
CA HIS A 323 -19.02 -12.11 5.38
C HIS A 323 -19.82 -12.80 4.26
N SER A 324 -19.18 -13.23 3.17
CA SER A 324 -19.84 -13.95 2.09
C SER A 324 -20.50 -15.25 2.58
N LYS A 325 -21.63 -15.60 1.94
CA LYS A 325 -22.32 -16.88 2.17
C LYS A 325 -21.56 -18.07 1.58
N ASP A 326 -20.73 -17.84 0.55
CA ASP A 326 -19.84 -18.87 0.04
C ASP A 326 -18.64 -19.00 0.99
N THR A 327 -18.58 -20.13 1.70
CA THR A 327 -17.49 -20.44 2.63
C THR A 327 -16.11 -20.39 1.97
N ARG A 328 -15.98 -20.68 0.66
CA ARG A 328 -14.69 -20.61 -0.05
C ARG A 328 -14.20 -19.17 -0.22
N ILE A 329 -15.11 -18.26 -0.56
CA ILE A 329 -14.81 -16.82 -0.63
C ILE A 329 -14.48 -16.31 0.77
N ALA A 330 -15.34 -16.60 1.75
CA ALA A 330 -15.16 -16.15 3.12
C ALA A 330 -13.84 -16.63 3.74
N THR A 331 -13.53 -17.93 3.67
CA THR A 331 -12.28 -18.49 4.21
C THR A 331 -11.02 -17.94 3.53
N THR A 332 -11.10 -17.66 2.23
CA THR A 332 -10.01 -17.01 1.48
C THR A 332 -9.78 -15.59 1.98
N ALA A 333 -10.84 -14.80 2.11
CA ALA A 333 -10.77 -13.43 2.61
C ALA A 333 -10.31 -13.36 4.07
N ILE A 334 -10.76 -14.27 4.94
CA ILE A 334 -10.30 -14.37 6.34
C ILE A 334 -8.80 -14.70 6.40
N THR A 335 -8.35 -15.62 5.55
CA THR A 335 -6.92 -15.97 5.47
C THR A 335 -6.12 -14.76 5.01
N ALA A 336 -6.62 -14.01 4.02
CA ALA A 336 -6.01 -12.78 3.53
C ALA A 336 -5.95 -11.69 4.62
N LEU A 337 -7.05 -11.43 5.34
CA LEU A 337 -7.09 -10.53 6.50
C LEU A 337 -6.09 -10.92 7.59
N GLY A 338 -5.89 -12.23 7.79
CA GLY A 338 -4.90 -12.77 8.71
C GLY A 338 -3.46 -12.30 8.43
N ASN A 339 -3.21 -11.74 7.26
CA ASN A 339 -1.92 -11.24 6.81
C ASN A 339 -1.77 -9.72 6.89
N PHE A 340 -2.79 -9.01 7.40
CA PHE A 340 -2.72 -7.60 7.72
C PHE A 340 -2.40 -7.46 9.21
N TYR A 341 -1.20 -6.99 9.52
CA TYR A 341 -0.69 -6.89 10.89
C TYR A 341 -1.12 -5.59 11.55
N THR A 342 -2.41 -5.28 11.52
CA THR A 342 -2.98 -4.02 12.02
C THR A 342 -4.10 -4.25 13.02
N GLU A 343 -4.43 -3.22 13.79
CA GLU A 343 -5.57 -3.22 14.70
C GLU A 343 -6.89 -3.44 13.95
N SER A 344 -7.09 -2.77 12.81
CA SER A 344 -8.32 -2.88 12.01
C SER A 344 -8.58 -4.30 11.53
N ALA A 345 -7.55 -5.00 11.03
CA ALA A 345 -7.69 -6.40 10.61
C ALA A 345 -7.95 -7.33 11.81
N ALA A 346 -7.30 -7.09 12.94
CA ALA A 346 -7.57 -7.85 14.16
C ALA A 346 -9.01 -7.65 14.65
N SER A 347 -9.54 -6.42 14.60
CA SER A 347 -10.93 -6.11 14.95
C SER A 347 -11.90 -6.84 14.03
N ALA A 348 -11.76 -6.66 12.71
CA ALA A 348 -12.61 -7.32 11.72
C ALA A 348 -12.67 -8.84 11.91
N LEU A 349 -11.52 -9.48 12.15
CA LEU A 349 -11.45 -10.92 12.40
C LEU A 349 -12.11 -11.37 13.71
N VAL A 350 -11.95 -10.58 14.78
CA VAL A 350 -12.58 -10.85 16.08
C VAL A 350 -14.09 -10.65 16.01
N ASP A 351 -14.54 -9.60 15.33
CA ASP A 351 -15.96 -9.33 15.11
C ASP A 351 -16.61 -10.46 14.30
N LEU A 352 -15.97 -10.89 13.21
CA LEU A 352 -16.41 -12.04 12.43
C LEU A 352 -16.46 -13.34 13.27
N LEU A 353 -15.45 -13.60 14.10
CA LEU A 353 -15.44 -14.73 15.02
C LEU A 353 -16.61 -14.65 16.01
N CYS A 354 -16.97 -13.45 16.47
CA CYS A 354 -18.07 -13.27 17.41
C CYS A 354 -19.46 -13.32 16.75
N THR A 355 -19.60 -13.06 15.46
CA THR A 355 -20.90 -13.06 14.76
C THR A 355 -21.19 -14.37 14.05
N THR A 356 -20.17 -15.11 13.61
CA THR A 356 -20.37 -16.32 12.81
C THR A 356 -20.91 -17.52 13.60
N LYS A 357 -21.78 -18.30 12.96
CA LYS A 357 -22.20 -19.64 13.43
C LYS A 357 -21.56 -20.77 12.65
N ASN A 358 -20.86 -20.45 11.55
CA ASN A 358 -20.20 -21.45 10.72
C ASN A 358 -18.86 -21.84 11.39
N ARG A 359 -18.73 -23.12 11.73
CA ARG A 359 -17.54 -23.65 12.40
C ARG A 359 -16.27 -23.48 11.57
N GLU A 360 -16.33 -23.66 10.27
CA GLU A 360 -15.16 -23.52 9.39
C GLU A 360 -14.67 -22.08 9.34
N ILE A 361 -15.60 -21.12 9.25
CA ILE A 361 -15.30 -19.69 9.35
C ILE A 361 -14.69 -19.38 10.71
N ALA A 362 -15.30 -19.82 11.82
CA ALA A 362 -14.77 -19.60 13.16
C ALA A 362 -13.35 -20.16 13.33
N ASP A 363 -13.10 -21.41 12.92
CA ASP A 363 -11.80 -22.05 13.02
C ASP A 363 -10.74 -21.34 12.14
N THR A 364 -11.15 -20.79 10.99
CA THR A 364 -10.29 -20.00 10.10
C THR A 364 -9.97 -18.63 10.69
N SER A 365 -10.97 -17.93 11.25
CA SER A 365 -10.77 -16.67 11.96
C SER A 365 -9.82 -16.82 13.14
N VAL A 366 -9.95 -17.90 13.93
CA VAL A 366 -9.00 -18.18 15.02
C VAL A 366 -7.57 -18.31 14.51
N ARG A 367 -7.33 -18.99 13.38
CA ARG A 367 -5.98 -19.10 12.78
C ARG A 367 -5.48 -17.74 12.28
N ALA A 368 -6.33 -16.97 11.61
CA ALA A 368 -6.01 -15.65 11.11
C ALA A 368 -5.66 -14.68 12.26
N ILE A 369 -6.45 -14.62 13.33
CA ILE A 369 -6.18 -13.79 14.52
C ILE A 369 -4.85 -14.19 15.17
N LYS A 370 -4.55 -15.49 15.26
CA LYS A 370 -3.23 -15.95 15.75
C LYS A 370 -2.10 -15.39 14.88
N ASN A 371 -2.26 -15.43 13.56
CA ASN A 371 -1.25 -14.91 12.65
C ASN A 371 -1.05 -13.39 12.84
N VAL A 372 -2.15 -12.62 12.91
CA VAL A 372 -2.10 -11.17 13.17
C VAL A 372 -1.42 -10.86 14.50
N SER A 373 -1.73 -11.64 15.55
CA SER A 373 -1.18 -11.44 16.90
C SER A 373 0.33 -11.60 17.03
N ASN A 374 0.98 -12.23 16.04
CA ASN A 374 2.44 -12.35 16.00
C ASN A 374 3.10 -10.97 15.88
N SER A 375 2.51 -10.07 15.09
CA SER A 375 3.09 -8.75 14.77
C SER A 375 2.21 -7.56 15.23
N CYS A 376 0.97 -7.79 15.65
CA CYS A 376 0.08 -6.75 16.19
C CYS A 376 -0.17 -7.00 17.69
N PHE A 377 0.26 -6.09 18.56
CA PHE A 377 0.12 -6.24 20.02
C PHE A 377 -1.29 -5.91 20.50
N GLU A 378 -1.94 -4.98 19.80
CA GLU A 378 -3.29 -4.48 20.03
C GLU A 378 -4.33 -5.60 19.95
N THR A 379 -4.05 -6.69 19.20
CA THR A 379 -4.88 -7.90 19.16
C THR A 379 -5.23 -8.43 20.56
N LYS A 380 -4.32 -8.28 21.54
CA LYS A 380 -4.60 -8.67 22.94
C LYS A 380 -5.75 -7.87 23.55
N TYR A 381 -5.72 -6.55 23.37
CA TYR A 381 -6.71 -5.64 23.91
C TYR A 381 -8.08 -5.89 23.25
N ILE A 382 -8.09 -6.03 21.92
CA ILE A 382 -9.30 -6.35 21.14
C ILE A 382 -9.93 -7.65 21.63
N LEU A 383 -9.13 -8.72 21.79
CA LEU A 383 -9.62 -9.99 22.31
C LEU A 383 -10.14 -9.87 23.74
N LYS A 384 -9.47 -9.12 24.61
CA LYS A 384 -9.94 -8.88 25.98
C LYS A 384 -11.33 -8.23 25.97
N THR A 385 -11.51 -7.16 25.20
CA THR A 385 -12.81 -6.49 25.03
C THR A 385 -13.88 -7.46 24.53
N ALA A 386 -13.54 -8.30 23.55
CA ALA A 386 -14.46 -9.32 23.04
C ALA A 386 -14.81 -10.41 24.07
N THR A 387 -13.91 -10.75 25.00
CA THR A 387 -14.24 -11.70 26.09
C THR A 387 -15.24 -11.16 27.11
N GLU A 388 -15.33 -9.84 27.21
CA GLU A 388 -16.25 -9.11 28.08
C GLU A 388 -17.61 -8.85 27.40
N SER A 389 -17.66 -8.98 26.07
CA SER A 389 -18.89 -8.84 25.29
C SER A 389 -19.89 -9.98 25.54
N THR A 390 -21.16 -9.61 25.73
CA THR A 390 -22.29 -10.53 25.89
C THR A 390 -22.90 -10.96 24.56
N THR A 391 -22.56 -10.29 23.46
CA THR A 391 -23.14 -10.53 22.12
C THR A 391 -22.34 -11.53 21.29
N CYS A 392 -21.18 -11.97 21.77
CA CYS A 392 -20.33 -12.91 21.06
C CYS A 392 -20.93 -14.33 21.00
N THR A 393 -21.03 -14.89 19.81
CA THR A 393 -21.53 -16.25 19.53
C THR A 393 -20.51 -17.33 19.92
N ASN A 394 -19.21 -17.03 19.82
CA ASN A 394 -18.12 -17.98 20.10
C ASN A 394 -17.25 -17.58 21.32
N PRO A 395 -17.82 -17.25 22.50
CA PRO A 395 -17.08 -16.66 23.61
C PRO A 395 -16.03 -17.63 24.19
N GLY A 396 -16.26 -18.94 24.09
CA GLY A 396 -15.30 -19.95 24.51
C GLY A 396 -14.03 -19.98 23.65
N GLN A 397 -14.15 -19.74 22.34
CA GLN A 397 -13.01 -19.67 21.44
C GLN A 397 -12.21 -18.39 21.67
N VAL A 398 -12.88 -17.24 21.80
CA VAL A 398 -12.25 -15.95 22.12
C VAL A 398 -11.46 -16.04 23.43
N LYS A 399 -12.06 -16.59 24.50
CA LYS A 399 -11.38 -16.76 25.80
C LYS A 399 -10.16 -17.67 25.73
N ARG A 400 -10.23 -18.74 24.93
CA ARG A 400 -9.09 -19.64 24.71
C ARG A 400 -7.98 -18.93 23.96
N LEU A 401 -8.33 -18.23 22.89
CA LEU A 401 -7.40 -17.50 22.05
C LEU A 401 -6.69 -16.37 22.83
N TYR A 402 -7.42 -15.60 23.63
CA TYR A 402 -6.85 -14.60 24.53
C TYR A 402 -5.80 -15.20 25.46
N LYS A 403 -6.11 -16.35 26.11
CA LYS A 403 -5.15 -17.05 26.98
C LYS A 403 -3.92 -17.52 26.22
N GLU A 404 -4.09 -18.15 25.06
CA GLU A 404 -2.98 -18.66 24.25
C GLU A 404 -2.02 -17.56 23.80
N ILE A 405 -2.56 -16.41 23.37
CA ILE A 405 -1.75 -15.24 22.95
C ILE A 405 -1.09 -14.58 24.16
N TRP A 406 -1.77 -14.55 25.31
CA TRP A 406 -1.20 -14.02 26.55
C TRP A 406 0.01 -14.83 27.01
N THR A 407 -0.11 -16.16 27.07
CA THR A 407 0.96 -17.05 27.57
C THR A 407 2.23 -17.09 26.72
N LYS A 408 2.15 -16.71 25.44
CA LYS A 408 3.30 -16.76 24.52
C LYS A 408 4.20 -15.53 24.55
N LYS A 409 3.74 -14.39 25.08
CA LYS A 409 4.42 -13.10 24.92
C LYS A 409 5.22 -12.64 26.15
N ASP A 410 5.23 -13.40 27.25
CA ASP A 410 6.17 -13.18 28.36
C ASP A 410 7.63 -13.52 27.97
N ASP A 411 7.86 -14.14 26.81
CA ASP A 411 9.19 -14.62 26.37
C ASP A 411 9.90 -13.70 25.34
N TYR A 412 9.28 -12.64 24.81
CA TYR A 412 9.83 -11.85 23.68
C TYR A 412 10.42 -10.47 24.04
N TYR A 413 10.27 -10.02 25.30
CA TYR A 413 10.84 -8.77 25.81
C TYR A 413 11.63 -8.96 27.12
N LEU A 414 12.17 -10.16 27.34
CA LEU A 414 13.13 -10.46 28.42
C LEU A 414 14.54 -10.66 27.87
#